data_AF-A0A1V5B4F3-F1
#
_entry.id   AF-A0A1V5B4F3-F1
#
_cell.length_a   1.000
_cell.length_b   1.000
_cell.length_c   1.000
_cell.angle_alpha   90.00
_cell.angle_beta   90.00
_cell.angle_gamma   90.00
#
_symmetry.space_group_name_H-M   'P 1'
#
loop_
_entity.id
_entity.type
_entity.pdbx_description
1 polymer ?
#
loop_
_entity_poly.entity_id
_entity_poly.type
_entity_poly.pdbx_seq_one_letter_code
_entity_poly.pdbx_strand_id
1 'polypeptide(L)'
;MPIETALTADNLFAAGTIALAIGLVLAGALHIYNLNKVHKLMVILQKKTVSKSNLYKEMTVAQGSNFTALALTSWIMLFVAIAFLYLLVPTVLPFSYMKIAELASNPMGFTIFGLSIALLVAIIILFVDKLPEDLREFKLTELYSFYSISKATKKMIGLATVLLSLSVILSAYLGTIYPSRSSSIEFISLLLIIASAFILIMPIYKESWVAIR
;
A
#
# COMPACT_ATOMS: atom_id res chain seq x y z
N MET A 1 -22.75 -33.06 4.92
CA MET A 1 -21.66 -32.76 3.97
C MET A 1 -20.46 -32.34 4.79
N PRO A 2 -19.32 -33.05 4.76
CA PRO A 2 -18.16 -32.61 5.49
C PRO A 2 -17.55 -31.42 4.75
N ILE A 3 -17.38 -30.30 5.45
CA ILE A 3 -16.58 -29.16 5.01
C ILE A 3 -15.12 -29.55 5.26
N GLU A 4 -14.56 -30.37 4.38
CA GLU A 4 -13.11 -30.46 4.26
C GLU A 4 -12.68 -29.40 3.24
N THR A 5 -12.65 -28.13 3.65
CA THR A 5 -11.89 -27.12 2.91
C THR A 5 -10.42 -27.47 3.07
N ALA A 6 -9.94 -28.36 2.22
CA ALA A 6 -8.51 -28.63 2.10
C ALA A 6 -7.78 -27.29 1.90
N LEU A 7 -6.69 -27.11 2.64
CA LEU A 7 -5.84 -25.93 2.58
C LEU A 7 -5.05 -25.98 1.25
N THR A 8 -5.71 -25.65 0.13
CA THR A 8 -5.07 -25.60 -1.18
C THR A 8 -4.29 -24.30 -1.35
N ALA A 9 -3.28 -24.29 -2.22
CA ALA A 9 -2.51 -23.09 -2.54
C ALA A 9 -3.41 -21.94 -3.05
N ASP A 10 -4.45 -22.27 -3.82
CA ASP A 10 -5.42 -21.29 -4.33
C ASP A 10 -6.27 -20.68 -3.21
N ASN A 11 -6.74 -21.50 -2.26
CA ASN A 11 -7.48 -21.02 -1.08
C ASN A 11 -6.61 -20.10 -0.20
N LEU A 12 -5.34 -20.46 -0.02
CA LEU A 12 -4.37 -19.63 0.71
C LEU A 12 -4.06 -18.31 0.00
N PHE A 13 -3.92 -18.35 -1.33
CA PHE A 13 -3.70 -17.16 -2.14
C PHE A 13 -4.91 -16.21 -2.06
N ALA A 14 -6.13 -16.74 -2.20
CA ALA A 14 -7.35 -15.96 -2.07
C ALA A 14 -7.50 -15.36 -0.65
N ALA A 15 -7.24 -16.17 0.39
CA ALA A 15 -7.26 -15.68 1.77
C ALA A 15 -6.22 -14.58 2.02
N GLY A 16 -5.00 -14.74 1.49
CA GLY A 16 -3.96 -13.71 1.57
C GLY A 16 -4.33 -12.43 0.82
N THR A 17 -4.99 -12.55 -0.33
CA THR A 17 -5.52 -11.42 -1.11
C THR A 17 -6.55 -10.63 -0.31
N ILE A 18 -7.50 -11.35 0.31
CA ILE A 18 -8.53 -10.75 1.17
C ILE A 18 -7.87 -10.11 2.40
N ALA A 19 -6.91 -10.78 3.03
CA ALA A 19 -6.19 -10.24 4.17
C ALA A 19 -5.42 -8.96 3.84
N LEU A 20 -4.78 -8.88 2.66
CA LEU A 20 -4.13 -7.67 2.16
C LEU A 20 -5.14 -6.53 2.01
N ALA A 21 -6.25 -6.78 1.33
CA ALA A 21 -7.29 -5.77 1.10
C ALA A 21 -7.89 -5.26 2.42
N ILE A 22 -8.28 -6.16 3.31
CA ILE A 22 -8.79 -5.83 4.64
C ILE A 22 -7.74 -5.05 5.44
N GLY A 23 -6.47 -5.49 5.42
CA GLY A 23 -5.39 -4.83 6.14
C GLY A 23 -5.19 -3.37 5.71
N LEU A 24 -5.19 -3.11 4.40
CA LEU A 24 -5.06 -1.76 3.85
C LEU A 24 -6.27 -0.87 4.20
N VAL A 25 -7.49 -1.40 4.08
CA VAL A 25 -8.72 -0.68 4.44
C VAL A 25 -8.76 -0.36 5.92
N LEU A 26 -8.43 -1.33 6.78
CA LEU A 26 -8.39 -1.14 8.23
C LEU A 26 -7.31 -0.12 8.61
N ALA A 27 -6.14 -0.14 7.97
CA ALA A 27 -5.10 0.85 8.22
C ALA A 27 -5.56 2.28 7.88
N GLY A 28 -6.23 2.45 6.73
CA GLY A 28 -6.83 3.74 6.34
C GLY A 28 -7.90 4.20 7.33
N ALA A 29 -8.83 3.32 7.69
CA ALA A 29 -9.88 3.62 8.68
C ALA A 29 -9.29 3.99 10.05
N LEU A 30 -8.26 3.28 10.49
CA LEU A 30 -7.56 3.51 11.75
C LEU A 30 -6.80 4.84 11.75
N HIS A 31 -6.15 5.19 10.65
CA HIS A 31 -5.51 6.49 10.47
C HIS A 31 -6.51 7.64 10.63
N ILE A 32 -7.62 7.57 9.89
CA ILE A 32 -8.71 8.56 9.95
C ILE A 32 -9.32 8.63 11.36
N TYR A 33 -9.56 7.48 11.99
CA TYR A 33 -10.10 7.41 13.33
C TYR A 33 -9.19 8.09 14.35
N ASN A 34 -7.88 7.82 14.30
CA ASN A 34 -6.91 8.40 15.22
C ASN A 34 -6.83 9.92 15.09
N LEU A 35 -6.76 10.44 13.87
CA LEU A 35 -6.73 11.90 13.65
C LEU A 35 -8.00 12.59 14.16
N ASN A 36 -9.16 11.97 13.95
CA ASN A 36 -10.42 12.47 14.50
C ASN A 36 -10.50 12.36 16.03
N LYS A 37 -9.94 11.31 16.63
CA LYS A 37 -9.84 11.15 18.09
C LYS A 37 -8.98 12.25 18.69
N VAL A 38 -7.81 12.52 18.13
CA VAL A 38 -6.91 13.60 18.58
C VAL A 38 -7.60 14.96 18.48
N HIS A 39 -8.29 15.23 17.37
CA HIS A 39 -9.05 16.48 17.20
C HIS A 39 -10.13 16.67 18.27
N LYS A 40 -10.96 15.65 18.52
CA LYS A 40 -11.98 15.70 19.59
C LYS A 40 -11.36 15.94 20.96
N LEU A 41 -10.26 15.27 21.27
CA LEU A 41 -9.58 15.38 22.55
C LEU A 41 -9.01 16.80 22.75
N MET A 42 -8.46 17.40 21.70
CA MET A 42 -8.00 18.79 21.72
C MET A 42 -9.13 19.80 21.94
N VAL A 43 -10.30 19.60 21.31
CA VAL A 43 -11.48 20.45 21.53
C VAL A 43 -11.93 20.40 23.00
N ILE A 44 -11.95 19.21 23.60
CA ILE A 44 -12.32 19.01 25.01
C ILE A 44 -11.32 19.70 25.94
N LEU A 45 -10.02 19.47 25.74
CA LEU A 45 -8.97 20.02 26.61
C LEU A 45 -8.88 21.55 26.54
N GLN A 46 -9.02 22.11 25.34
CA GLN A 46 -8.92 23.55 25.12
C GLN A 46 -10.23 24.30 25.44
N LYS A 47 -11.34 23.58 25.67
CA LYS A 47 -12.70 24.13 25.92
C LYS A 47 -13.13 25.19 24.89
N LYS A 48 -12.64 25.08 23.65
CA LYS A 48 -12.95 25.97 22.54
C LYS A 48 -13.00 25.19 21.23
N THR A 49 -13.64 25.75 20.21
CA THR A 49 -13.61 25.19 18.87
C THR A 49 -12.19 25.29 18.29
N VAL A 50 -11.64 24.14 17.91
CA VAL A 50 -10.33 24.05 17.23
C VAL A 50 -10.60 23.64 15.79
N SER A 51 -10.13 24.45 14.83
CA SER A 51 -10.21 24.09 13.41
C SER A 51 -9.33 22.86 13.13
N LYS A 52 -9.87 21.85 12.43
CA LYS A 52 -9.12 20.67 11.99
C LYS A 52 -7.90 21.04 11.16
N SER A 53 -8.07 21.96 10.21
CA SER A 53 -6.98 22.42 9.34
C SER A 53 -5.81 23.00 10.14
N ASN A 54 -6.09 23.86 11.12
CA ASN A 54 -5.04 24.41 11.99
C ASN A 54 -4.38 23.30 12.82
N LEU A 55 -5.17 22.39 13.40
CA LEU A 55 -4.62 21.30 14.18
C LEU A 55 -3.70 20.39 13.35
N TYR A 56 -4.12 19.98 12.16
CA TYR A 56 -3.32 19.12 11.30
C TYR A 56 -2.04 19.80 10.82
N LYS A 57 -2.10 21.10 10.52
CA LYS A 57 -0.90 21.88 10.20
C LYS A 57 0.11 21.86 11.34
N GLU A 58 -0.33 22.06 12.59
CA GLU A 58 0.54 22.04 13.77
C GLU A 58 1.02 20.63 14.16
N MET A 59 0.24 19.60 13.85
CA MET A 59 0.62 18.19 14.10
C MET A 59 1.64 17.65 13.08
N THR A 60 1.83 18.35 11.95
CA THR A 60 2.69 17.87 10.86
C THR A 60 4.15 17.98 11.26
N VAL A 61 4.80 16.84 11.46
CA VAL A 61 6.26 16.78 11.67
C VAL A 61 6.96 16.60 10.32
N ALA A 62 7.91 17.49 10.04
CA ALA A 62 8.76 17.37 8.85
C ALA A 62 9.60 16.10 8.94
N GLN A 63 9.34 15.14 8.05
CA GLN A 63 10.21 14.01 7.82
C GLN A 63 11.18 14.42 6.71
N GLY A 64 12.50 14.34 6.95
CA GLY A 64 13.51 14.80 5.98
C GLY A 64 13.26 14.26 4.56
N SER A 65 13.53 15.09 3.55
CA SER A 65 13.14 14.87 2.14
C SER A 65 13.45 13.46 1.60
N ASN A 66 14.63 12.91 1.92
CA ASN A 66 15.04 11.56 1.49
C ASN A 66 14.08 10.48 1.99
N PHE A 67 13.58 10.60 3.22
CA PHE A 67 12.62 9.64 3.76
C PHE A 67 11.25 9.78 3.10
N THR A 68 10.79 11.01 2.88
CA THR A 68 9.52 11.26 2.19
C THR A 68 9.53 10.69 0.78
N ALA A 69 10.62 10.91 0.03
CA ALA A 69 10.80 10.33 -1.30
C ALA A 69 10.80 8.80 -1.29
N LEU A 70 11.49 8.20 -0.31
CA LEU A 70 11.54 6.75 -0.14
C LEU A 70 10.15 6.18 0.17
N ALA A 71 9.44 6.78 1.14
CA ALA A 71 8.09 6.39 1.53
C ALA A 71 7.09 6.47 0.36
N LEU A 72 7.13 7.58 -0.40
CA LEU A 72 6.32 7.74 -1.60
C LEU A 72 6.64 6.67 -2.64
N THR A 73 7.93 6.41 -2.87
CA THR A 73 8.38 5.36 -3.79
C THR A 73 7.87 3.99 -3.34
N SER A 74 7.92 3.67 -2.05
CA SER A 74 7.40 2.40 -1.53
C SER A 74 5.89 2.25 -1.74
N TRP A 75 5.11 3.33 -1.54
CA TRP A 75 3.67 3.31 -1.83
C TRP A 75 3.40 3.09 -3.32
N ILE A 76 4.08 3.80 -4.20
CA ILE A 76 3.96 3.59 -5.66
C ILE A 76 4.30 2.14 -6.02
N MET A 77 5.42 1.63 -5.51
CA MET A 77 5.86 0.25 -5.75
C MET A 77 4.88 -0.79 -5.21
N LEU A 78 4.15 -0.50 -4.12
CA LEU A 78 3.10 -1.39 -3.61
C LEU A 78 2.00 -1.59 -4.66
N PHE A 79 1.50 -0.49 -5.25
CA PHE A 79 0.48 -0.55 -6.27
C PHE A 79 0.98 -1.19 -7.57
N VAL A 80 2.24 -0.93 -7.96
CA VAL A 80 2.88 -1.60 -9.09
C VAL A 80 2.97 -3.11 -8.86
N ALA A 81 3.43 -3.55 -7.68
CA ALA A 81 3.52 -4.98 -7.36
C ALA A 81 2.15 -5.67 -7.37
N ILE A 82 1.11 -5.02 -6.84
CA ILE A 82 -0.28 -5.49 -6.92
C ILE A 82 -0.71 -5.60 -8.39
N ALA A 83 -0.49 -4.57 -9.20
CA ALA A 83 -0.87 -4.61 -10.61
C ALA A 83 -0.15 -5.73 -11.38
N PHE A 84 1.15 -5.94 -11.14
CA PHE A 84 1.90 -7.04 -11.74
C PHE A 84 1.33 -8.40 -11.32
N LEU A 85 1.02 -8.62 -10.04
CA LEU A 85 0.50 -9.91 -9.59
C LEU A 85 -0.90 -10.22 -10.17
N TYR A 86 -1.81 -9.23 -10.19
CA TYR A 86 -3.23 -9.48 -10.49
C TYR A 86 -3.65 -9.17 -11.93
N LEU A 87 -2.96 -8.27 -12.64
CA LEU A 87 -3.32 -7.92 -14.02
C LEU A 87 -2.45 -8.65 -15.04
N LEU A 88 -1.23 -9.03 -14.68
CA LEU A 88 -0.33 -9.72 -15.60
C LEU A 88 -0.69 -11.21 -15.71
N VAL A 89 -1.24 -11.80 -14.65
CA VAL A 89 -1.70 -13.20 -14.62
C VAL A 89 -3.24 -13.24 -14.57
N PRO A 90 -3.95 -13.75 -15.61
CA PRO A 90 -5.43 -13.66 -15.77
C PRO A 90 -6.25 -14.57 -14.84
N THR A 91 -5.78 -14.87 -13.64
CA THR A 91 -6.32 -15.97 -12.83
C THR A 91 -7.33 -15.51 -11.81
N VAL A 92 -7.23 -14.25 -11.39
CA VAL A 92 -8.12 -13.66 -10.38
C VAL A 92 -9.04 -12.61 -10.97
N LEU A 93 -8.56 -11.83 -11.94
CA LEU A 93 -9.34 -10.77 -12.58
C LEU A 93 -9.71 -11.13 -14.02
N PRO A 94 -10.95 -10.82 -14.46
CA PRO A 94 -11.38 -11.08 -15.84
C PRO A 94 -10.62 -10.24 -16.87
N PHE A 95 -9.94 -9.18 -16.41
CA PHE A 95 -9.09 -8.30 -17.21
C PHE A 95 -7.62 -8.66 -16.97
N SER A 96 -6.87 -8.85 -18.06
CA SER A 96 -5.43 -9.11 -17.97
C SER A 96 -4.67 -8.41 -19.08
N TYR A 97 -3.49 -7.92 -18.72
CA TYR A 97 -2.50 -7.37 -19.62
C TYR A 97 -2.16 -8.33 -20.78
N MET A 98 -2.13 -9.65 -20.52
CA MET A 98 -1.85 -10.67 -21.54
C MET A 98 -2.91 -10.75 -22.64
N LYS A 99 -4.12 -10.20 -22.42
CA LYS A 99 -5.17 -10.11 -23.46
C LYS A 99 -4.93 -8.95 -24.43
N ILE A 100 -4.01 -8.04 -24.14
CA ILE A 100 -3.63 -6.90 -25.00
C ILE A 100 -2.41 -7.32 -25.83
N ALA A 101 -2.67 -8.10 -26.90
CA ALA A 101 -1.64 -8.83 -27.65
C ALA A 101 -0.47 -7.96 -28.16
N GLU A 102 -0.75 -6.74 -28.64
CA GLU A 102 0.28 -5.83 -29.17
C GLU A 102 1.24 -5.32 -28.09
N LEU A 103 0.72 -5.05 -26.88
CA LEU A 103 1.54 -4.54 -25.79
C LEU A 103 2.28 -5.70 -25.08
N ALA A 104 1.61 -6.84 -24.91
CA ALA A 104 2.20 -8.03 -24.29
C ALA A 104 3.33 -8.66 -25.12
N SER A 105 3.27 -8.57 -26.44
CA SER A 105 4.31 -9.08 -27.35
C SER A 105 5.50 -8.13 -27.54
N ASN A 106 5.44 -6.91 -27.00
CA ASN A 106 6.52 -5.95 -27.10
C ASN A 106 7.69 -6.33 -26.15
N PRO A 107 8.96 -6.27 -26.60
CA PRO A 107 10.13 -6.52 -25.74
C PRO A 107 10.21 -5.64 -24.49
N MET A 108 9.65 -4.44 -24.55
CA MET A 108 9.54 -3.47 -23.45
C MET A 108 8.15 -3.47 -22.79
N GLY A 109 7.27 -4.41 -23.14
CA GLY A 109 5.87 -4.42 -22.72
C GLY A 109 5.70 -4.34 -21.20
N PHE A 110 6.38 -5.19 -20.43
CA PHE A 110 6.31 -5.16 -18.96
C PHE A 110 6.85 -3.87 -18.37
N THR A 111 7.89 -3.28 -18.96
CA THR A 111 8.42 -1.99 -18.54
C THR A 111 7.40 -0.88 -18.79
N ILE A 112 6.79 -0.84 -19.97
CA ILE A 112 5.75 0.12 -20.31
C ILE A 112 4.55 -0.03 -19.37
N PHE A 113 4.13 -1.25 -19.09
CA PHE A 113 3.06 -1.55 -18.14
C PHE A 113 3.39 -1.01 -16.74
N GLY A 114 4.56 -1.36 -16.20
CA GLY A 114 4.98 -0.92 -14.87
C GLY A 114 5.11 0.60 -14.75
N LEU A 115 5.69 1.25 -15.75
CA LEU A 115 5.78 2.72 -15.79
C LEU A 115 4.40 3.38 -15.90
N SER A 116 3.48 2.80 -16.68
CA SER A 116 2.12 3.32 -16.81
C SER A 116 1.37 3.26 -15.49
N ILE A 117 1.46 2.15 -14.76
CA ILE A 117 0.88 2.01 -13.43
C ILE A 117 1.55 2.97 -12.44
N ALA A 118 2.88 3.05 -12.43
CA ALA A 118 3.60 3.95 -11.54
C ALA A 118 3.21 5.42 -11.78
N LEU A 119 3.10 5.83 -13.05
CA LEU A 119 2.68 7.18 -13.43
C LEU A 119 1.24 7.46 -13.02
N LEU A 120 0.32 6.52 -13.28
CA LEU A 120 -1.07 6.64 -12.87
C LEU A 120 -1.20 6.83 -11.36
N VAL A 121 -0.50 6.00 -10.58
CA VAL A 121 -0.50 6.08 -9.11
C VAL A 121 0.11 7.40 -8.63
N ALA A 122 1.22 7.83 -9.22
CA ALA A 122 1.84 9.11 -8.89
C ALA A 122 0.88 10.29 -9.15
N ILE A 123 0.17 10.29 -10.28
CA ILE A 123 -0.84 11.31 -10.60
C ILE A 123 -1.97 11.29 -9.57
N ILE A 124 -2.46 10.11 -9.19
CA ILE A 124 -3.51 9.98 -8.17
C ILE A 124 -3.03 10.55 -6.83
N ILE A 125 -1.82 10.21 -6.38
CA ILE A 125 -1.26 10.72 -5.12
C ILE A 125 -1.13 12.25 -5.18
N LEU A 126 -0.57 12.80 -6.26
CA LEU A 126 -0.43 14.26 -6.43
C LEU A 126 -1.78 14.98 -6.50
N PHE A 127 -2.82 14.33 -7.04
CA PHE A 127 -4.16 14.88 -7.04
C PHE A 127 -4.78 14.87 -5.64
N VAL A 128 -4.58 13.79 -4.89
CA VAL A 128 -5.01 13.68 -3.49
C VAL A 128 -4.28 14.70 -2.60
N ASP A 129 -3.02 15.01 -2.88
CA ASP A 129 -2.27 16.04 -2.15
C ASP A 129 -2.83 17.46 -2.33
N LYS A 130 -3.54 17.70 -3.45
CA LYS A 130 -4.24 18.97 -3.71
C LYS A 130 -5.58 19.09 -2.98
N LEU A 131 -6.00 18.06 -2.23
CA LEU A 131 -7.22 18.15 -1.44
C LEU A 131 -7.14 19.28 -0.40
N PRO A 132 -8.30 19.87 -0.06
CA PRO A 132 -8.44 20.83 1.04
C PRO A 132 -7.79 20.37 2.34
N GLU A 133 -7.38 21.34 3.15
CA GLU A 133 -6.62 21.13 4.40
C GLU A 133 -7.40 20.36 5.48
N ASP A 134 -8.72 20.40 5.40
CA ASP A 134 -9.65 19.64 6.25
C ASP A 134 -9.76 18.16 5.86
N LEU A 135 -9.15 17.75 4.75
CA LEU A 135 -9.09 16.37 4.23
C LEU A 135 -7.65 15.81 4.25
N ARG A 136 -6.75 16.38 5.06
CA ARG A 136 -5.34 15.95 5.17
C ARG A 136 -5.17 14.48 5.58
N GLU A 137 -6.16 13.88 6.24
CA GLU A 137 -6.19 12.46 6.57
C GLU A 137 -6.14 11.53 5.35
N PHE A 138 -6.38 12.05 4.14
CA PHE A 138 -6.26 11.28 2.90
C PHE A 138 -4.93 11.50 2.17
N LYS A 139 -4.11 12.47 2.58
CA LYS A 139 -2.84 12.81 1.92
C LYS A 139 -1.77 11.77 2.28
N LEU A 140 -1.57 10.80 1.39
CA LEU A 140 -0.56 9.74 1.55
C LEU A 140 0.86 10.28 1.72
N THR A 141 1.19 11.43 1.12
CA THR A 141 2.51 12.08 1.28
C THR A 141 2.76 12.59 2.68
N GLU A 142 1.70 12.99 3.39
CA GLU A 142 1.76 13.50 4.76
C GLU A 142 1.50 12.41 5.81
N LEU A 143 1.17 11.18 5.40
CA LEU A 143 0.82 10.08 6.29
C LEU A 143 1.83 9.93 7.45
N TYR A 144 3.12 9.92 7.12
CA TYR A 144 4.20 9.74 8.09
C TYR A 144 4.54 11.00 8.89
N SER A 145 4.01 12.15 8.50
CA SER A 145 4.18 13.41 9.24
C SER A 145 3.31 13.47 10.48
N PHE A 146 2.24 12.68 10.56
CA PHE A 146 1.37 12.61 11.75
C PHE A 146 1.89 11.68 12.85
N TYR A 147 3.03 11.01 12.63
CA TYR A 147 3.52 9.95 13.51
C TYR A 147 4.99 10.10 13.87
N SER A 148 5.36 9.62 15.06
CA SER A 148 6.75 9.58 15.49
C SER A 148 7.49 8.39 14.86
N ILE A 149 8.26 8.67 13.81
CA ILE A 149 8.97 7.64 13.03
C ILE A 149 10.40 7.46 13.53
N SER A 150 10.68 6.31 14.14
CA SER A 150 12.04 5.93 14.57
C SER A 150 12.99 5.66 13.39
N LYS A 151 14.30 5.77 13.60
CA LYS A 151 15.32 5.41 12.60
C LYS A 151 15.17 3.96 12.10
N ALA A 152 14.80 3.03 12.98
CA ALA A 152 14.56 1.64 12.63
C ALA A 152 13.36 1.50 11.67
N THR A 153 12.26 2.19 11.96
CA THR A 153 11.07 2.23 11.07
C THR A 153 11.42 2.78 9.69
N LYS A 154 12.25 3.83 9.62
CA LYS A 154 12.70 4.39 8.32
C LYS A 154 13.48 3.37 7.50
N LYS A 155 14.35 2.58 8.13
CA LYS A 155 15.09 1.49 7.48
C LYS A 155 14.15 0.38 7.00
N MET A 156 13.14 0.02 7.80
CA MET A 156 12.14 -0.98 7.41
C MET A 156 11.35 -0.52 6.19
N ILE A 157 10.93 0.74 6.12
CA ILE A 157 10.25 1.29 4.94
C ILE A 157 11.15 1.19 3.69
N GLY A 158 12.45 1.45 3.83
CA GLY A 158 13.41 1.18 2.75
C GLY A 158 13.49 -0.29 2.33
N LEU A 159 13.44 -1.22 3.28
CA LEU A 159 13.38 -2.65 3.01
C LEU A 159 12.08 -3.03 2.27
N ALA A 160 10.95 -2.40 2.59
CA ALA A 160 9.68 -2.64 1.89
C ALA A 160 9.83 -2.41 0.38
N THR A 161 10.53 -1.35 -0.04
CA THR A 161 10.80 -1.11 -1.47
C THR A 161 11.55 -2.28 -2.12
N VAL A 162 12.55 -2.86 -1.44
CA VAL A 162 13.31 -4.00 -1.95
C VAL A 162 12.42 -5.24 -2.09
N LEU A 163 11.60 -5.54 -1.07
CA LEU A 163 10.66 -6.66 -1.10
C LEU A 163 9.61 -6.51 -2.22
N LEU A 164 9.11 -5.29 -2.44
CA LEU A 164 8.18 -4.98 -3.52
C LEU A 164 8.82 -5.17 -4.90
N SER A 165 10.08 -4.73 -5.08
CA SER A 165 10.83 -5.00 -6.32
C SER A 165 11.00 -6.49 -6.59
N LEU A 166 11.29 -7.30 -5.56
CA LEU A 166 11.34 -8.76 -5.70
C LEU A 166 9.99 -9.34 -6.12
N SER A 167 8.90 -8.87 -5.53
CA SER A 167 7.53 -9.29 -5.92
C SER A 167 7.23 -8.95 -7.38
N VAL A 168 7.62 -7.77 -7.85
CA VAL A 168 7.50 -7.36 -9.26
C VAL A 168 8.29 -8.29 -10.18
N ILE A 169 9.55 -8.62 -9.83
CA ILE A 169 10.40 -9.52 -10.62
C ILE A 169 9.76 -10.92 -10.73
N LEU A 170 9.29 -11.48 -9.61
CA LEU A 170 8.62 -12.79 -9.59
C LEU A 170 7.33 -12.78 -10.40
N SER A 171 6.55 -11.71 -10.31
CA SER A 171 5.31 -11.55 -11.07
C SER A 171 5.57 -11.35 -12.57
N ALA A 172 6.65 -10.65 -12.93
CA ALA A 172 7.09 -10.51 -14.31
C ALA A 172 7.54 -11.87 -14.90
N TYR A 173 8.26 -12.68 -14.10
CA TYR A 173 8.61 -14.05 -14.48
C TYR A 173 7.36 -14.92 -14.72
N LEU A 174 6.35 -14.85 -13.84
CA LEU A 174 5.07 -15.51 -14.07
C LEU A 174 4.42 -15.08 -15.39
N GLY A 175 4.61 -13.81 -15.76
CA GLY A 175 4.23 -13.28 -17.05
C GLY A 175 4.89 -13.94 -18.25
N THR A 176 6.20 -14.18 -18.19
CA THR A 176 6.94 -14.74 -19.33
C THR A 176 6.61 -16.20 -19.59
N ILE A 177 6.16 -16.94 -18.57
CA ILE A 177 5.79 -18.35 -18.70
C ILE A 177 4.30 -18.57 -18.99
N TYR A 178 3.49 -17.50 -19.05
CA TYR A 178 2.06 -17.58 -19.35
C TYR A 178 1.80 -18.32 -20.69
N PRO A 179 0.82 -19.24 -20.79
CA PRO A 179 -0.24 -19.56 -19.82
C PRO A 179 0.15 -20.55 -18.72
N SER A 180 1.38 -21.05 -18.70
CA SER A 180 1.87 -21.86 -17.59
C SER A 180 1.91 -21.02 -16.30
N ARG A 181 1.70 -21.69 -15.17
CA ARG A 181 1.60 -21.03 -13.85
C ARG A 181 2.44 -21.76 -12.81
N SER A 182 2.81 -21.02 -11.77
CA SER A 182 3.42 -21.57 -10.56
C SER A 182 2.75 -20.96 -9.33
N SER A 183 1.85 -21.72 -8.70
CA SER A 183 1.12 -21.28 -7.49
C SER A 183 2.07 -20.91 -6.36
N SER A 184 3.24 -21.55 -6.27
CA SER A 184 4.27 -21.21 -5.27
C SER A 184 4.84 -19.81 -5.48
N ILE A 185 5.13 -19.43 -6.74
CA ILE A 185 5.68 -18.10 -7.04
C ILE A 185 4.61 -17.02 -6.86
N GLU A 186 3.36 -17.31 -7.23
CA GLU A 186 2.23 -16.42 -6.96
C GLU A 186 2.09 -16.16 -5.45
N PHE A 187 2.11 -17.22 -4.64
CA PHE A 187 2.01 -17.12 -3.19
C PHE A 187 3.20 -16.37 -2.56
N ILE A 188 4.44 -16.64 -2.98
CA ILE A 188 5.61 -15.91 -2.50
C ILE A 188 5.52 -14.42 -2.86
N SER A 189 5.10 -14.11 -4.09
CA SER A 189 4.91 -12.72 -4.54
C SER A 189 3.88 -11.99 -3.69
N LEU A 190 2.77 -12.67 -3.33
CA LEU A 190 1.76 -12.15 -2.43
C LEU A 190 2.29 -11.93 -1.01
N LEU A 191 3.05 -12.88 -0.44
CA LEU A 191 3.63 -12.74 0.88
C LEU A 191 4.58 -11.53 0.97
N LEU A 192 5.37 -11.29 -0.07
CA LEU A 192 6.24 -10.10 -0.16
C LEU A 192 5.43 -8.81 -0.17
N ILE A 193 4.31 -8.77 -0.90
CA ILE A 193 3.39 -7.61 -0.90
C ILE A 193 2.78 -7.40 0.49
N ILE A 194 2.27 -8.47 1.12
CA ILE A 194 1.66 -8.42 2.45
C ILE A 194 2.67 -7.91 3.49
N ALA A 195 3.88 -8.49 3.53
CA ALA A 195 4.92 -8.07 4.45
C ALA A 195 5.28 -6.59 4.25
N SER A 196 5.40 -6.14 3.00
CA SER A 196 5.69 -4.75 2.67
C SER A 196 4.55 -3.81 3.08
N ALA A 197 3.31 -4.19 2.83
CA ALA A 197 2.13 -3.42 3.26
C ALA A 197 2.12 -3.25 4.78
N PHE A 198 2.36 -4.33 5.55
CA PHE A 198 2.46 -4.27 7.01
C PHE A 198 3.56 -3.32 7.50
N ILE A 199 4.73 -3.33 6.84
CA ILE A 199 5.81 -2.40 7.17
C ILE A 199 5.38 -0.95 6.94
N LEU A 200 4.72 -0.66 5.81
CA LEU A 200 4.29 0.69 5.44
C LEU A 200 3.24 1.26 6.40
N ILE A 201 2.33 0.42 6.89
CA ILE A 201 1.25 0.82 7.81
C ILE A 201 1.62 0.70 9.29
N MET A 202 2.78 0.11 9.62
CA MET A 202 3.23 -0.11 11.00
C MET A 202 3.15 1.14 11.90
N PRO A 203 3.51 2.36 11.44
CA PRO A 203 3.41 3.56 12.27
C PRO A 203 1.99 3.86 12.76
N ILE A 204 0.98 3.59 11.93
CA ILE A 204 -0.43 3.80 12.26
C ILE A 204 -0.81 2.86 13.42
N TYR A 205 -0.47 1.57 13.31
CA TYR A 205 -0.81 0.58 14.34
C TYR A 205 -0.09 0.84 15.65
N LYS A 206 1.20 1.19 15.62
CA LYS A 206 1.98 1.46 16.83
C LYS A 206 1.34 2.56 17.67
N GLU A 207 0.98 3.67 17.04
CA GLU A 207 0.37 4.82 17.72
C GLU A 207 -1.06 4.52 18.18
N SER A 208 -1.82 3.78 17.36
CA SER A 208 -3.17 3.32 17.74
C SER A 208 -3.17 2.46 19.00
N TRP A 209 -2.23 1.51 19.06
CA TRP A 209 -2.10 0.57 20.17
C TRP A 209 -1.69 1.28 21.46
N VAL A 210 -0.72 2.21 21.36
CA VAL A 210 -0.32 3.04 22.49
C VAL A 210 -1.48 3.91 22.98
N ALA A 211 -2.33 4.43 22.09
CA ALA A 211 -3.48 5.26 22.46
C ALA A 211 -4.67 4.49 23.08
N ILE A 212 -4.64 3.14 23.06
CA ILE A 212 -5.64 2.27 23.70
C ILE A 212 -5.19 1.85 25.10
N ARG A 213 -3.88 1.78 25.34
CA ARG A 213 -3.28 1.38 26.63
C ARG A 213 -3.15 2.57 27.57
#